data_AF-A0A920RWP4-F1
#
_entry.id   AF-A0A920RWP4-F1
#
_cell.length_a   1.000
_cell.length_b   1.000
_cell.length_c   1.000
_cell.angle_alpha   90.00
_cell.angle_beta   90.00
_cell.angle_gamma   90.00
#
_symmetry.space_group_name_H-M   'P 1'
#
loop_
_entity.id
_entity.type
_entity.pdbx_description
1 polymer ?
#
loop_
_entity_poly.entity_id
_entity_poly.type
_entity_poly.pdbx_seq_one_letter_code
_entity_poly.pdbx_strand_id
1 'polypeptide(L)'
;MATPVFDGAKESEVKDMLELAGLPLSGQCRLYDGRTGEEFDRSITIGYMYILKLNHLVEDKMHARSTEVTVCYTTTIRGKAQFGGQRFGKWKFGLWKLMGSSYLQEMLTVKSDDVSGELECIKTLFDGNFEMELEISRVF
;
A
#
# COMPACT_ATOMS: atom_id res chain seq x y z
N MET A 1 -36.68 3.28 14.28
CA MET A 1 -37.12 3.88 13.00
C MET A 1 -36.32 3.24 11.89
N ALA A 2 -36.97 2.77 10.82
CA ALA A 2 -36.28 2.25 9.64
C ALA A 2 -36.57 3.22 8.49
N THR A 3 -35.55 3.72 7.82
CA THR A 3 -35.71 4.62 6.68
C THR A 3 -35.75 3.79 5.39
N PRO A 4 -36.87 3.79 4.65
CA PRO A 4 -36.93 3.09 3.37
C PRO A 4 -36.04 3.79 2.34
N VAL A 5 -35.71 3.08 1.26
CA VAL A 5 -34.73 3.55 0.26
C VAL A 5 -35.21 4.79 -0.49
N PHE A 6 -36.52 4.90 -0.76
CA PHE A 6 -37.09 5.95 -1.60
C PHE A 6 -37.83 7.06 -0.84
N ASP A 7 -38.23 6.84 0.40
CA ASP A 7 -38.92 7.81 1.26
C ASP A 7 -38.23 7.91 2.62
N GLY A 8 -36.98 8.39 2.59
CA GLY A 8 -36.13 8.47 3.78
C GLY A 8 -36.62 9.48 4.82
N ALA A 9 -36.05 9.42 6.03
CA ALA A 9 -36.37 10.38 7.08
C ALA A 9 -36.03 11.82 6.65
N LYS A 10 -36.96 12.75 6.88
CA LYS A 10 -36.78 14.17 6.60
C LYS A 10 -35.96 14.84 7.69
N GLU A 11 -35.32 15.96 7.36
CA GLU A 11 -34.51 16.71 8.33
C GLU A 11 -35.32 17.19 9.55
N SER A 12 -36.58 17.60 9.35
CA SER A 12 -37.48 17.97 10.45
C SER A 12 -37.73 16.81 11.41
N GLU A 13 -37.97 15.61 10.88
CA GLU A 13 -38.20 14.40 11.68
C GLU A 13 -36.96 14.02 12.48
N VAL A 14 -35.76 14.20 11.90
CA VAL A 14 -34.50 13.97 12.61
C VAL A 14 -34.31 14.98 13.75
N LYS A 15 -34.65 16.26 13.53
CA LYS A 15 -34.59 17.31 14.57
C LYS A 15 -35.56 17.04 15.71
N ASP A 16 -36.80 16.66 15.40
CA ASP A 16 -37.81 16.32 16.41
C ASP A 16 -37.35 15.13 17.27
N MET A 17 -36.69 14.14 16.65
CA MET A 17 -36.12 12.99 17.36
C MET A 17 -34.91 13.38 18.22
N LEU A 18 -34.07 14.33 17.78
CA LEU A 18 -32.98 14.86 18.60
C LEU A 18 -33.52 15.61 19.82
N GLU A 19 -34.56 16.42 19.64
CA GLU A 19 -35.21 17.15 20.72
C GLU A 19 -35.87 16.21 21.74
N LEU A 20 -36.57 15.18 21.26
CA LEU A 20 -37.16 14.14 22.12
C LEU A 20 -36.10 13.39 22.95
N ALA A 21 -34.89 13.22 22.39
CA ALA A 21 -33.75 12.62 23.08
C ALA A 21 -33.00 13.60 24.02
N GLY A 22 -33.41 14.87 24.08
CA GLY A 22 -32.73 15.91 24.86
C GLY A 22 -31.35 16.31 24.30
N LEU A 23 -31.13 16.08 23.00
CA LEU A 23 -29.88 16.38 22.30
C LEU A 23 -29.99 17.71 21.53
N PRO A 24 -28.86 18.37 21.25
CA PRO A 24 -28.86 19.61 20.48
C PRO A 24 -29.41 19.39 19.07
N LEU A 25 -30.29 20.29 18.63
CA LEU A 25 -30.93 20.25 17.30
C LEU A 25 -29.92 20.27 16.13
N SER A 26 -28.72 20.80 16.35
CA SER A 26 -27.64 20.80 15.36
C SER A 26 -26.94 19.44 15.23
N GLY A 27 -27.16 18.50 16.16
CA GLY A 27 -26.42 17.24 16.25
C GLY A 27 -24.94 17.42 16.62
N GLN A 28 -24.55 18.63 17.05
CA GLN A 28 -23.18 18.96 17.41
C GLN A 28 -23.03 19.13 18.92
N CYS A 29 -21.89 18.71 19.47
CA CYS A 29 -21.55 18.91 20.87
C CYS A 29 -20.11 19.37 21.04
N ARG A 30 -19.81 19.90 22.22
CA ARG A 30 -18.46 20.31 22.62
C ARG A 30 -17.69 19.05 23.03
N LEU A 31 -16.52 18.88 22.43
CA LEU A 31 -15.60 17.80 22.76
C LEU A 31 -14.35 18.37 23.43
N TYR A 32 -13.70 17.52 24.20
CA TYR A 32 -12.44 17.83 24.87
C TYR A 32 -11.36 16.88 24.33
N ASP A 33 -10.14 17.37 24.16
CA ASP A 33 -9.01 16.56 23.75
C ASP A 33 -8.64 15.57 24.89
N GLY A 34 -8.67 14.28 24.59
CA GLY A 34 -8.33 13.22 25.55
C GLY A 34 -6.85 13.20 25.97
N ARG A 35 -5.97 13.96 25.29
CA ARG A 35 -4.54 14.04 25.64
C ARG A 35 -4.23 15.24 26.54
N THR A 36 -4.82 16.41 26.28
CA THR A 36 -4.52 17.66 27.00
C THR A 36 -5.63 18.09 27.97
N GLY A 37 -6.87 17.68 27.73
CA GLY A 37 -8.05 18.11 28.49
C GLY A 37 -8.63 19.46 28.04
N GLU A 38 -8.08 20.09 27.01
CA GLU A 38 -8.58 21.36 26.48
C GLU A 38 -9.82 21.16 25.59
N GLU A 39 -10.70 22.17 25.55
CA GLU A 39 -11.89 22.16 24.69
C GLU A 39 -11.51 22.45 23.23
N PHE A 40 -12.14 21.77 22.27
CA PHE A 40 -11.96 22.12 20.86
C PHE A 40 -12.61 23.46 20.51
N ASP A 41 -11.97 24.25 19.63
CA ASP A 41 -12.45 25.58 19.22
C ASP A 41 -13.85 25.58 18.57
N ARG A 42 -14.27 24.46 17.98
CA ARG A 42 -15.53 24.32 17.27
C ARG A 42 -16.31 23.11 17.76
N SER A 43 -17.64 23.22 17.74
CA SER A 43 -18.55 22.11 18.01
C SER A 43 -18.41 21.02 16.94
N ILE A 44 -18.39 19.77 17.36
CA ILE A 44 -18.16 18.61 16.50
C ILE A 44 -19.44 17.79 16.42
N THR A 45 -19.80 17.34 15.21
CA THR A 45 -20.93 16.43 14.98
C THR A 45 -20.56 15.04 15.47
N ILE A 46 -21.36 14.50 16.39
CA ILE A 46 -21.19 13.13 16.89
C ILE A 46 -22.43 12.34 16.55
N GLY A 47 -22.24 11.11 16.09
CA GLY A 47 -23.34 10.20 15.81
C GLY A 47 -22.88 8.76 15.75
N TYR A 48 -23.85 7.87 15.69
CA TYR A 48 -23.62 6.44 15.48
C TYR A 48 -23.68 6.16 13.98
N MET A 49 -22.56 5.68 13.43
CA MET A 49 -22.47 5.23 12.05
C MET A 49 -22.24 3.72 12.01
N TYR A 50 -22.92 3.05 11.10
CA TYR A 50 -22.66 1.65 10.82
C TYR A 50 -21.44 1.52 9.90
N ILE A 51 -20.33 1.01 10.44
CA ILE A 51 -19.07 0.84 9.71
C ILE A 51 -18.88 -0.64 9.37
N LEU A 52 -18.56 -0.94 8.10
CA LEU A 52 -18.24 -2.28 7.62
C LEU A 52 -16.73 -2.45 7.46
N LYS A 53 -16.20 -3.59 7.94
CA LYS A 53 -14.81 -4.01 7.68
C LYS A 53 -14.77 -4.83 6.40
N LEU A 54 -14.06 -4.33 5.37
CA LEU A 54 -13.81 -5.09 4.14
C LEU A 54 -12.74 -6.16 4.35
N ASN A 55 -12.79 -7.22 3.55
CA ASN A 55 -11.84 -8.34 3.62
C ASN A 55 -10.45 -8.04 3.02
N HIS A 56 -10.04 -6.77 2.96
CA HIS A 56 -8.76 -6.35 2.40
C HIS A 56 -7.70 -6.23 3.50
N LEU A 57 -7.36 -7.35 4.11
CA LEU A 57 -6.38 -7.43 5.18
C LEU A 57 -4.96 -7.12 4.67
N VAL A 58 -4.15 -6.49 5.51
CA VAL A 58 -2.76 -6.15 5.19
C VAL A 58 -1.88 -7.41 5.11
N GLU A 59 -2.18 -8.41 5.93
CA GLU A 59 -1.50 -9.70 5.97
C GLU A 59 -1.49 -10.39 4.59
N ASP A 60 -2.60 -10.29 3.84
CA ASP A 60 -2.69 -10.84 2.49
C ASP A 60 -1.86 -10.05 1.47
N LYS A 61 -1.62 -8.76 1.72
CA LYS A 61 -0.94 -7.85 0.79
C LYS A 61 0.57 -7.77 1.00
N MET A 62 1.06 -8.01 2.21
CA MET A 62 2.50 -8.01 2.46
C MET A 62 3.15 -9.24 1.82
N HIS A 63 4.16 -8.99 0.99
CA HIS A 63 4.99 -10.00 0.33
C HIS A 63 6.35 -9.38 0.00
N ALA A 64 7.41 -10.03 0.42
CA ALA A 64 8.79 -9.67 0.11
C ALA A 64 9.53 -10.93 -0.31
N ARG A 65 10.57 -10.74 -1.12
CA ARG A 65 11.42 -11.83 -1.59
C ARG A 65 12.85 -11.36 -1.75
N SER A 66 13.80 -12.27 -1.58
CA SER A 66 15.23 -12.04 -1.78
C SER A 66 15.74 -12.82 -2.99
N THR A 67 15.61 -14.15 -3.00
CA THR A 67 16.20 -15.00 -4.04
C THR A 67 15.44 -16.33 -4.12
N GLU A 68 14.96 -16.70 -5.30
CA GLU A 68 14.38 -18.02 -5.56
C GLU A 68 14.73 -18.51 -6.96
N VAL A 69 15.32 -19.70 -7.03
CA VAL A 69 15.82 -20.31 -8.27
C VAL A 69 14.63 -20.77 -9.12
N THR A 70 14.43 -20.13 -10.27
CA THR A 70 13.44 -20.59 -11.25
C THR A 70 14.12 -21.47 -12.30
N VAL A 71 13.72 -22.74 -12.39
CA VAL A 71 14.45 -23.79 -13.14
C VAL A 71 14.20 -23.72 -14.67
N CYS A 72 13.25 -22.92 -15.14
CA CYS A 72 12.89 -22.88 -16.57
C CYS A 72 12.83 -21.47 -17.21
N TYR A 73 12.88 -20.39 -16.44
CA TYR A 73 12.81 -19.02 -16.95
C TYR A 73 13.93 -18.20 -16.34
N THR A 74 14.67 -17.44 -17.16
CA THR A 74 15.71 -16.50 -16.69
C THR A 74 15.11 -15.36 -15.88
N THR A 75 13.81 -15.08 -16.05
CA THR A 75 13.07 -14.06 -15.33
C THR A 75 12.20 -14.67 -14.23
N THR A 76 12.00 -13.90 -13.17
CA THR A 76 11.22 -14.37 -12.03
C THR A 76 9.71 -14.36 -12.25
N ILE A 77 9.03 -15.34 -11.66
CA ILE A 77 7.58 -15.56 -11.79
C ILE A 77 6.78 -14.43 -11.12
N ARG A 78 5.51 -14.25 -11.49
CA ARG A 78 4.62 -13.22 -10.93
C ARG A 78 3.70 -13.78 -9.84
N GLY A 79 3.52 -13.00 -8.77
CA GLY A 79 2.43 -13.19 -7.80
C GLY A 79 2.86 -13.85 -6.50
N LYS A 80 2.19 -13.46 -5.40
CA LYS A 80 2.53 -13.89 -4.02
C LYS A 80 2.52 -15.41 -3.84
N ALA A 81 1.57 -16.10 -4.48
CA ALA A 81 1.39 -17.55 -4.32
C ALA A 81 2.58 -18.39 -4.84
N GLN A 82 3.37 -17.85 -5.76
CA GLN A 82 4.56 -18.50 -6.33
C GLN A 82 5.84 -17.78 -5.90
N PHE A 83 5.78 -17.06 -4.77
CA PHE A 83 6.86 -16.20 -4.28
C PHE A 83 7.42 -15.25 -5.36
N GLY A 84 6.54 -14.82 -6.25
CA GLY A 84 6.90 -14.07 -7.44
C GLY A 84 7.41 -12.67 -7.16
N GLY A 85 8.19 -12.15 -8.10
CA GLY A 85 8.74 -10.81 -8.09
C GLY A 85 7.74 -9.72 -8.42
N GLN A 86 8.09 -8.50 -8.01
CA GLN A 86 7.37 -7.31 -8.42
C GLN A 86 7.82 -6.90 -9.82
N ARG A 87 6.85 -6.57 -10.69
CA ARG A 87 7.16 -6.14 -12.04
C ARG A 87 7.73 -4.72 -12.03
N PHE A 88 8.95 -4.57 -12.53
CA PHE A 88 9.50 -3.27 -12.91
C PHE A 88 8.94 -2.88 -14.29
N GLY A 89 8.10 -1.84 -14.32
CA GLY A 89 7.36 -1.44 -15.52
C GLY A 89 8.07 -0.33 -16.33
N LYS A 90 7.66 -0.18 -17.60
CA LYS A 90 8.19 0.82 -18.54
C LYS A 90 8.19 2.26 -17.99
N TRP A 91 7.18 2.62 -17.19
CA TRP A 91 7.10 3.95 -16.57
C TRP A 91 8.19 4.16 -15.51
N LYS A 92 8.47 3.14 -14.67
CA LYS A 92 9.55 3.22 -13.68
C LYS A 92 10.92 3.29 -14.36
N PHE A 93 11.10 2.50 -15.42
CA PHE A 93 12.28 2.57 -16.29
C PHE A 93 12.48 3.99 -16.86
N GLY A 94 11.42 4.60 -17.40
CA GLY A 94 11.49 5.94 -17.98
C GLY A 94 11.87 7.00 -16.94
N LEU A 95 11.30 6.93 -15.74
CA LEU A 95 11.65 7.83 -14.64
C LEU A 95 13.13 7.70 -14.26
N TRP A 96 13.62 6.47 -14.08
CA TRP A 96 15.00 6.23 -13.65
C TRP A 96 16.03 6.61 -14.72
N LYS A 97 15.67 6.43 -15.99
CA LYS A 97 16.47 6.89 -17.12
C LYS A 97 16.60 8.41 -17.14
N LEU A 98 15.51 9.14 -16.88
CA LEU A 98 15.54 10.61 -16.79
C LEU A 98 16.43 11.09 -15.65
N MET A 99 16.43 10.38 -14.52
CA MET A 99 17.30 10.67 -13.37
C MET A 99 18.77 10.30 -13.61
N GLY A 100 19.13 9.72 -14.77
CA GLY A 100 20.51 9.35 -15.09
C GLY A 100 21.08 8.26 -14.17
N SER A 101 20.24 7.39 -13.61
CA SER A 101 20.67 6.40 -12.63
C SER A 101 21.51 5.29 -13.29
N SER A 102 22.78 5.18 -12.91
CA SER A 102 23.66 4.06 -13.31
C SER A 102 23.17 2.70 -12.77
N TYR A 103 22.44 2.71 -11.66
CA TYR A 103 21.80 1.53 -11.05
C TYR A 103 20.70 0.90 -11.92
N LEU A 104 20.28 1.57 -13.01
CA LEU A 104 19.35 1.00 -13.97
C LEU A 104 19.91 -0.25 -14.65
N GLN A 105 21.24 -0.32 -14.83
CA GLN A 105 21.90 -1.48 -15.41
C GLN A 105 21.80 -2.69 -14.47
N GLU A 106 22.14 -2.51 -13.19
CA GLU A 106 22.03 -3.55 -12.15
C GLU A 106 20.61 -4.12 -12.02
N MET A 107 19.59 -3.25 -12.10
CA MET A 107 18.19 -3.67 -12.02
C MET A 107 17.68 -4.46 -13.23
N LEU A 108 18.35 -4.36 -14.39
CA LEU A 108 17.95 -5.00 -15.65
C LEU A 108 18.83 -6.19 -16.04
N THR A 109 19.98 -6.38 -15.40
CA THR A 109 20.88 -7.51 -15.68
C THR A 109 20.94 -8.45 -14.49
N VAL A 110 21.79 -8.15 -13.50
CA VAL A 110 22.12 -9.00 -12.35
C VAL A 110 20.89 -9.37 -11.52
N LYS A 111 19.93 -8.45 -11.35
CA LYS A 111 18.73 -8.69 -10.52
C LYS A 111 17.57 -9.36 -11.25
N SER A 112 17.65 -9.53 -12.57
CA SER A 112 16.52 -10.00 -13.36
C SER A 112 16.80 -11.17 -14.27
N ASP A 113 17.91 -11.16 -15.02
CA ASP A 113 18.12 -12.04 -16.18
C ASP A 113 19.48 -12.77 -16.18
N ASP A 114 20.51 -12.22 -15.52
CA ASP A 114 21.87 -12.76 -15.54
C ASP A 114 22.09 -13.75 -14.39
N VAL A 115 21.98 -15.04 -14.69
CA VAL A 115 22.15 -16.14 -13.72
C VAL A 115 23.59 -16.22 -13.18
N SER A 116 24.59 -15.92 -14.01
CA SER A 116 26.00 -15.96 -13.60
C SER A 116 26.29 -14.77 -12.68
N GLY A 117 25.91 -13.57 -13.11
CA GLY A 117 26.05 -12.35 -12.33
C GLY A 117 25.26 -12.37 -11.02
N GLU A 118 24.07 -12.96 -10.97
CA GLU A 118 23.30 -13.10 -9.73
C GLU A 118 24.07 -13.92 -8.67
N LEU A 119 24.67 -15.04 -9.07
CA LEU A 119 25.44 -15.91 -8.16
C LEU A 119 26.73 -15.24 -7.70
N GLU A 120 27.43 -14.52 -8.58
CA GLU A 120 28.62 -13.76 -8.22
C GLU A 120 28.30 -12.61 -7.28
N CYS A 121 27.24 -11.84 -7.56
CA CYS A 121 26.81 -10.75 -6.70
C CYS A 121 26.39 -11.22 -5.31
N ILE A 122 25.75 -12.40 -5.19
CA ILE A 122 25.45 -12.98 -3.89
C ILE A 122 26.74 -13.33 -3.14
N LYS A 123 27.73 -13.94 -3.82
CA LYS A 123 29.02 -14.28 -3.19
C LYS A 123 29.79 -13.04 -2.74
N THR A 124 29.91 -12.04 -3.61
CA THR A 124 30.62 -10.79 -3.30
C THR A 124 29.96 -10.03 -2.14
N LEU A 125 28.62 -10.04 -2.06
CA LEU A 125 27.87 -9.53 -0.90
C LEU A 125 28.22 -10.26 0.41
N PHE A 126 28.44 -11.58 0.39
CA PHE A 126 28.85 -12.34 1.57
C PHE A 126 30.33 -12.13 1.93
N ASP A 127 31.19 -12.03 0.91
CA ASP A 127 32.64 -11.88 1.07
C ASP A 127 33.06 -10.44 1.41
N GLY A 128 32.16 -9.45 1.22
CA GLY A 128 32.41 -8.04 1.48
C GLY A 128 33.24 -7.34 0.39
N ASN A 129 33.35 -7.94 -0.80
CA ASN A 129 33.93 -7.30 -1.99
C ASN A 129 32.80 -6.68 -2.84
N PHE A 130 33.05 -5.55 -3.51
CA PHE A 130 32.02 -4.80 -4.25
C PHE A 130 32.31 -4.66 -5.75
N GLU A 131 33.24 -5.45 -6.27
CA GLU A 131 33.51 -5.51 -7.71
C GLU A 131 32.43 -6.34 -8.42
N MET A 132 31.87 -5.79 -9.49
CA MET A 132 30.85 -6.44 -10.31
C MET A 132 31.20 -6.27 -11.79
N GLU A 133 31.34 -7.38 -12.50
CA GLU A 133 31.35 -7.40 -13.95
C GLU A 133 29.93 -7.72 -14.45
N LEU A 134 29.49 -7.03 -15.51
CA LEU A 134 28.13 -7.13 -16.00
C LEU A 134 28.15 -7.70 -17.42
N GLU A 135 27.49 -8.85 -17.61
CA GLU A 135 27.26 -9.40 -18.94
C GLU A 135 25.98 -8.83 -19.58
N ILE A 136 25.86 -9.01 -20.91
CA ILE A 136 24.67 -8.62 -21.65
C ILE A 136 23.52 -9.55 -21.26
N SER A 137 22.32 -9.00 -21.01
CA SER A 137 21.13 -9.82 -20.72
C SER A 137 20.85 -10.79 -21.86
N ARG A 138 20.50 -12.03 -21.51
CA ARG A 138 20.21 -13.13 -22.46
C ARG A 138 18.94 -12.94 -23.27
N VAL A 139 18.14 -11.91 -22.96
CA VAL A 139 16.86 -11.62 -23.64
C VAL A 139 17.06 -10.64 -24.82
N PHE A 140 18.31 -10.28 -25.14
CA PHE A 140 18.69 -9.50 -26.32
C PHE A 140 19.25 -10.36 -27.45
#